data_AF-A0A937ZZ06-F1
#
_entry.id   AF-A0A937ZZ06-F1
#
_cell.length_a   1.000
_cell.length_b   1.000
_cell.length_c   1.000
_cell.angle_alpha   90.00
_cell.angle_beta   90.00
_cell.angle_gamma   90.00
#
_symmetry.space_group_name_H-M   'P 1'
#
loop_
_entity.id
_entity.type
_entity.pdbx_description
1 polymer ?
#
loop_
_entity_poly.entity_id
_entity_poly.type
_entity_poly.pdbx_seq_one_letter_code
_entity_poly.pdbx_strand_id
1 'polypeptide(L)' 'MRVYHFVQGMSKDNRSGFIVVGANDSRHSSDGLVIKDNEARLSPKADWSSNFVADFTSEKLVMRRNTLGAGLKPYAKYTR' A
#
# COMPACT_ATOMS: atom_id res chain seq x y z
N MET A 1 22.42 0.28 14.01
CA MET A 1 20.96 0.52 13.92
C MET A 1 20.41 -0.28 12.76
N ARG A 2 19.37 -1.09 12.96
CA ARG A 2 18.70 -1.83 11.90
C ARG A 2 17.51 -1.00 11.42
N VAL A 3 17.51 -0.63 10.14
CA VAL A 3 16.37 0.06 9.52
C VAL A 3 15.45 -1.01 8.95
N TYR A 4 14.17 -0.97 9.30
CA TYR A 4 13.18 -1.91 8.79
C TYR A 4 12.38 -1.23 7.70
N HIS A 5 12.43 -1.78 6.50
CA HIS A 5 11.68 -1.29 5.36
C HIS A 5 10.58 -2.27 4.99
N PHE A 6 9.44 -1.74 4.55
CA PHE A 6 8.41 -2.54 3.91
C PHE A 6 8.78 -2.70 2.43
N VAL A 7 9.16 -3.92 2.02
CA VAL A 7 9.72 -4.17 0.68
C VAL A 7 8.90 -5.21 -0.06
N GLN A 8 8.46 -4.87 -1.28
CA GLN A 8 7.90 -5.86 -2.21
C GLN A 8 8.95 -6.34 -3.21
N GLY A 9 9.05 -7.66 -3.35
CA GLY A 9 9.93 -8.32 -4.31
C GLY A 9 9.37 -8.36 -5.73
N MET A 10 10.23 -8.65 -6.70
CA MET A 10 9.89 -8.71 -8.13
C MET A 10 8.80 -9.74 -8.44
N SER A 11 8.83 -10.91 -7.78
CA SER A 11 7.93 -12.03 -8.07
C SER A 11 6.61 -11.97 -7.30
N LYS A 12 6.20 -10.80 -6.81
CA LYS A 12 4.89 -10.64 -6.18
C LYS A 12 3.80 -10.78 -7.24
N ASP A 13 2.90 -11.73 -7.00
CA ASP A 13 1.77 -12.02 -7.88
C ASP A 13 0.77 -10.85 -7.91
N ASN A 14 0.22 -10.49 -6.74
CA ASN A 14 -0.58 -9.27 -6.62
C ASN A 14 0.31 -8.02 -6.53
N ARG A 15 0.39 -7.28 -7.64
CA ARG A 15 1.13 -6.01 -7.80
C ARG A 15 0.29 -4.76 -7.58
N SER A 16 -1.01 -4.91 -7.30
CA SER A 16 -1.94 -3.78 -7.17
C SER A 16 -1.68 -2.91 -5.94
N GLY A 17 -1.07 -3.45 -4.87
CA GLY A 17 -0.54 -2.62 -3.79
C GLY A 17 0.16 -3.37 -2.66
N PHE A 18 0.74 -2.60 -1.73
CA PHE A 18 1.37 -3.10 -0.49
C PHE A 18 0.32 -3.40 0.58
N ILE A 19 -0.62 -2.48 0.74
CA ILE A 19 -1.77 -2.60 1.64
C ILE A 19 -3.02 -2.53 0.76
N VAL A 20 -3.78 -3.63 0.70
CA VAL A 20 -5.02 -3.70 -0.06
C VAL A 20 -6.18 -3.72 0.93
N VAL A 21 -7.01 -2.68 0.90
CA VAL A 21 -8.16 -2.50 1.80
C VAL A 21 -9.44 -2.84 1.04
N GLY A 22 -10.29 -3.70 1.62
CA GLY A 22 -11.54 -4.14 0.96
C GLY A 22 -11.35 -5.10 -0.22
N ALA A 23 -10.25 -5.87 -0.24
CA ALA A 23 -9.89 -6.77 -1.34
C ALA A 23 -10.94 -7.84 -1.66
N ASN A 24 -11.77 -8.23 -0.69
CA ASN A 24 -12.88 -9.18 -0.81
C ASN A 24 -14.13 -8.57 -0.16
N ASP A 25 -15.22 -9.33 0.02
CA ASP A 25 -16.42 -8.82 0.68
C ASP A 25 -16.12 -8.11 2.01
N SER A 26 -16.53 -6.84 2.07
CA SER A 26 -16.30 -5.97 3.21
C SER A 26 -17.31 -6.30 4.30
N ARG A 27 -16.91 -7.18 5.23
CA ARG A 27 -17.72 -7.55 6.39
C ARG A 27 -17.48 -6.64 7.60
N HIS A 28 -16.39 -5.90 7.60
CA HIS A 28 -15.97 -5.01 8.68
C HIS A 28 -15.50 -3.69 8.08
N SER A 29 -15.92 -2.60 8.71
CA SER A 29 -15.51 -1.26 8.29
C SER A 29 -14.03 -1.03 8.59
N SER A 30 -13.36 -0.34 7.67
CA SER A 30 -12.01 0.19 7.79
C SER A 30 -12.00 1.66 8.20
N ASP A 31 -13.15 2.25 8.53
CA ASP A 31 -13.23 3.61 9.05
C ASP A 31 -12.34 3.75 10.29
N GLY A 32 -11.45 4.75 10.26
CA GLY A 32 -10.49 4.99 11.34
C GLY A 32 -9.17 4.22 11.20
N LEU A 33 -8.96 3.45 10.13
CA LEU A 33 -7.66 2.86 9.83
C LEU A 33 -6.59 3.96 9.63
N VAL A 34 -5.50 3.86 10.38
CA VAL A 34 -4.34 4.77 10.30
C VAL A 34 -3.11 4.02 9.81
N ILE A 35 -2.58 4.43 8.66
CA ILE A 35 -1.35 3.91 8.06
C ILE A 35 -0.28 5.00 8.17
N LYS A 36 0.62 4.88 9.15
CA LYS A 36 1.60 5.93 9.45
C LYS A 36 3.01 5.43 9.68
N ASP A 37 3.98 6.32 9.47
CA ASP A 37 5.38 6.15 9.84
C ASP A 37 6.05 4.94 9.16
N ASN A 38 5.61 4.58 7.95
CA ASN A 38 6.20 3.50 7.16
C ASN A 38 7.24 4.03 6.18
N GLU A 39 8.28 3.23 5.94
CA GLU A 39 9.18 3.40 4.81
C GLU A 39 9.01 2.24 3.84
N ALA A 40 8.43 2.50 2.68
CA ALA A 40 8.08 1.47 1.69
C ALA A 40 8.90 1.66 0.41
N ARG A 41 9.43 0.56 -0.12
CA ARG A 41 10.21 0.57 -1.37
C ARG A 41 9.94 -0.71 -2.17
N LEU A 42 9.99 -0.60 -3.49
CA LEU A 42 10.11 -1.78 -4.33
C LEU A 42 11.54 -2.32 -4.24
N SER A 43 11.71 -3.63 -4.48
CA SER A 43 13.03 -4.20 -4.71
C SER A 43 13.74 -3.46 -5.85
N PRO A 44 15.08 -3.24 -5.78
CA PRO A 44 15.81 -2.53 -6.82
C PRO A 44 15.66 -3.13 -8.23
N LYS A 45 15.31 -4.42 -8.33
CA LYS A 45 15.11 -5.12 -9.60
C LYS A 45 13.65 -5.11 -10.07
N ALA A 46 12.73 -4.47 -9.35
CA ALA A 46 11.36 -4.30 -9.81
C ALA A 46 11.32 -3.23 -10.90
N ASP A 47 10.71 -3.56 -12.03
CA ASP A 47 10.59 -2.74 -13.24
C ASP A 47 9.17 -2.19 -13.46
N TRP A 48 8.35 -2.20 -12.42
CA TRP A 48 6.93 -1.86 -12.47
C TRP A 48 6.56 -0.87 -11.35
N SER A 49 5.38 -0.24 -11.47
CA SER A 49 4.85 0.67 -10.45
C SER A 49 3.75 0.02 -9.60
N SER A 50 3.71 0.31 -8.30
CA SER A 50 2.66 -0.16 -7.38
C SER A 50 1.98 0.98 -6.64
N ASN A 51 0.91 0.66 -5.92
CA ASN A 51 0.32 1.55 -4.92
C ASN A 51 0.79 1.14 -3.53
N PHE A 52 1.12 2.10 -2.68
CA PHE A 52 1.36 1.81 -1.28
C PHE A 52 0.04 1.38 -0.59
N VAL A 53 -1.06 2.10 -0.88
CA VAL A 53 -2.42 1.72 -0.46
C VAL A 53 -3.34 1.61 -1.69
N ALA A 54 -3.98 0.47 -1.84
CA ALA A 54 -5.04 0.22 -2.82
C ALA A 54 -6.38 0.04 -2.08
N ASP A 55 -7.30 0.99 -2.23
CA ASP A 55 -8.56 1.03 -1.50
C ASP A 55 -9.75 0.68 -2.39
N PHE A 56 -10.50 -0.35 -2.02
CA PHE A 56 -11.75 -0.78 -2.65
C PHE A 56 -13.00 -0.44 -1.82
N THR A 57 -12.83 0.24 -0.68
CA THR A 57 -13.91 0.51 0.29
C THR A 57 -14.49 1.92 0.15
N SER A 58 -13.68 2.89 -0.29
CA SER A 58 -14.00 4.32 -0.22
C SER A 58 -14.19 4.86 1.21
N GLU A 59 -13.75 4.13 2.23
CA GLU A 59 -13.86 4.51 3.64
C GLU A 59 -12.80 5.55 4.04
N LYS A 60 -12.96 6.12 5.24
CA LYS A 60 -12.06 7.19 5.73
C LYS A 60 -10.77 6.58 6.26
N LEU A 61 -9.75 6.55 5.41
CA LEU A 61 -8.39 6.14 5.75
C LEU A 61 -7.50 7.35 6.06
N VAL A 62 -6.60 7.21 7.04
CA VAL A 62 -5.61 8.24 7.38
C VAL A 62 -4.21 7.75 7.02
N MET A 63 -3.52 8.49 6.14
CA MET A 63 -2.14 8.23 5.76
C MET A 63 -1.23 9.37 6.23
N ARG A 64 -0.22 9.09 7.07
CA ARG A 64 0.65 10.14 7.65
C ARG A 64 2.11 9.72 7.71
N ARG A 65 3.01 10.61 7.28
CA ARG A 65 4.48 10.44 7.40
C ARG A 65 5.00 9.10 6.85
N ASN A 66 4.40 8.63 5.75
CA ASN A 66 4.93 7.48 5.03
C ASN A 66 5.94 7.98 3.99
N THR A 67 7.12 7.37 3.94
CA THR A 67 8.16 7.64 2.95
C THR A 67 8.14 6.56 1.89
N LEU A 68 7.94 6.96 0.64
CA LEU A 68 7.76 6.02 -0.48
C LEU A 68 8.93 6.12 -1.45
N GLY A 69 9.51 4.97 -1.76
CA GLY A 69 10.53 4.84 -2.79
C GLY A 69 9.97 5.00 -4.21
N ALA A 70 10.87 5.09 -5.18
CA ALA A 70 10.52 5.21 -6.59
C ALA A 70 9.59 4.07 -7.05
N GLY A 71 8.66 4.41 -7.96
CA GLY A 71 7.67 3.47 -8.49
C GLY A 71 6.45 3.23 -7.59
N LEU A 72 6.42 3.79 -6.36
CA LEU A 72 5.24 3.72 -5.49
C LEU A 72 4.38 4.97 -5.58
N LYS A 73 3.10 4.79 -5.89
CA LYS A 73 2.06 5.81 -5.71
C LYS A 73 1.53 5.73 -4.28
N PRO A 74 1.26 6.85 -3.60
CA PRO A 74 0.75 6.80 -2.23
C PRO A 74 -0.57 6.05 -2.10
N TYR A 75 -1.53 6.39 -2.95
CA TYR A 75 -2.90 5.94 -2.80
C TYR A 75 -3.55 5.76 -4.17
N ALA A 76 -4.30 4.67 -4.32
CA ALA A 76 -5.22 4.46 -5.42
C ALA A 76 -6.58 4.03 -4.88
N LYS A 77 -7.62 4.70 -5.36
CA LYS A 77 -9.01 4.33 -5.14
C LYS A 77 -9.48 3.47 -6.31
N TYR A 78 -10.11 2.35 -5.99
CA TYR A 78 -10.74 1.45 -6.94
C TYR A 78 -12.24 1.46 -6.71
N THR A 79 -13.00 1.61 -7.78
CA THR A 79 -14.44 1.35 -7.79
C THR A 79 -14.64 -0.12 -8.12
N ARG A 80 -15.54 -0.80 -7.41
CA ARG A 80 -16.03 -2.11 -7.83
C ARG A 80 -16.90 -1.99 -9.07
#